data_AF-A0A401RSG1-F1
#
_entry.id   AF-A0A401RSG1-F1
#
_cell.length_a   1.000
_cell.length_b   1.000
_cell.length_c   1.000
_cell.angle_alpha   90.00
_cell.angle_beta   90.00
_cell.angle_gamma   90.00
#
_symmetry.space_group_name_H-M   'P 1'
#
loop_
_entity.id
_entity.type
_entity.pdbx_description
1 polymer ?
#
loop_
_entity_poly.entity_id
_entity_poly.type
_entity_poly.pdbx_seq_one_letter_code
_entity_poly.pdbx_strand_id
1 'polypeptide(L)'
;MDLSRYFLQAMESKLLIGGKNIMDHTNEQQKMLEQKRQEIAEQLFAKLQAVKTEIQDLHDEHVRERQDLEHTQNELTRELKLKYLIIENFIPPEEKNKIMNRLCFDCDEDQWKFLPLVPAESHQMKKRSTSAVGYKRPISQYARVAMAMGIHPRYRAENILFLELDMATPTVFELDIPRSRSLQGATGGQLHHSSSVTPDRSASTRVRKSRSWSRPERRVPSSSSFSSLASSSQLFSHSHGVVPQ
;
A
#
# COMPACT_ATOMS: atom_id res chain seq x y z
N MET A 1 68.48 41.46 81.41
CA MET A 1 67.49 40.36 81.30
C MET A 1 67.30 39.95 79.83
N ASP A 2 68.36 40.06 79.02
CA ASP A 2 68.18 40.26 77.57
C ASP A 2 68.54 39.03 76.74
N LEU A 3 69.36 38.12 77.27
CA LEU A 3 69.74 36.88 76.58
C LEU A 3 68.55 35.93 76.39
N SER A 4 67.68 35.81 77.40
CA SER A 4 66.49 34.96 77.34
C SER A 4 65.46 35.47 76.33
N ARG A 5 65.26 36.79 76.23
CA ARG A 5 64.39 37.38 75.19
C ARG A 5 64.95 37.14 73.80
N TYR A 6 66.26 37.30 73.61
CA TYR A 6 66.91 37.04 72.33
C TYR A 6 66.80 35.57 71.91
N PHE A 7 66.97 34.63 72.85
CA PHE A 7 66.83 33.21 72.57
C PHE A 7 65.39 32.82 72.18
N LEU A 8 64.37 33.35 72.88
CA LEU A 8 62.97 33.15 72.50
C LEU A 8 62.69 33.72 71.10
N GLN A 9 63.12 34.96 70.82
CA GLN A 9 62.94 35.58 69.51
C GLN A 9 63.63 34.81 68.38
N ALA A 10 64.81 34.24 68.65
CA ALA A 10 65.57 33.41 67.70
C ALA A 10 64.95 32.03 67.50
N MET A 11 64.26 31.46 68.50
CA MET A 11 63.48 30.24 68.31
C MET A 11 62.20 30.50 67.54
N GLU A 12 61.50 31.61 67.83
CA GLU A 12 60.31 32.03 67.09
C GLU A 12 60.65 32.27 65.61
N SER A 13 61.70 33.04 65.30
CA SER A 13 62.08 33.30 63.90
C SER A 13 62.48 32.04 63.12
N LYS A 14 63.03 31.02 63.79
CA LYS A 14 63.30 29.70 63.20
C LYS A 14 62.04 28.87 62.95
N LEU A 15 60.95 29.14 63.68
CA LEU A 15 59.65 28.50 63.51
C LEU A 15 58.74 29.22 62.49
N LEU A 16 59.20 30.36 61.95
CA LEU A 16 58.54 31.10 60.88
C LEU A 16 59.29 30.91 59.57
N ILE A 17 58.67 30.25 58.58
CA ILE A 17 59.16 30.23 57.21
C ILE A 17 58.33 31.26 56.41
N GLY A 18 58.98 32.33 55.95
CA GLY A 18 58.32 33.36 55.13
C GLY A 18 57.31 34.25 55.88
N GLY A 19 57.43 34.40 57.20
CA GLY A 19 56.53 35.25 58.00
C GLY A 19 55.23 34.57 58.46
N LYS A 20 55.04 33.28 58.18
CA LYS A 20 53.94 32.46 58.69
C LYS A 20 54.46 31.36 59.62
N ASN A 21 53.71 31.05 60.67
CA ASN A 21 54.00 29.94 61.57
C ASN A 21 53.89 28.62 60.80
N ILE A 22 54.93 27.79 60.89
CA ILE A 22 55.01 26.51 60.16
C ILE A 22 53.80 25.62 60.46
N MET A 23 53.33 25.61 61.71
CA MET A 23 52.18 24.78 62.13
C MET A 23 50.89 25.19 61.43
N ASP A 24 50.64 26.49 61.29
CA ASP A 24 49.45 27.02 60.61
C ASP A 24 49.48 26.68 59.12
N HIS A 25 50.64 26.80 58.47
CA HIS A 25 50.78 26.41 57.07
C HIS A 25 50.51 24.93 56.84
N THR A 26 51.01 24.06 57.73
CA THR A 26 50.73 22.61 57.64
C THR A 26 49.26 22.30 57.88
N ASN A 27 48.58 23.01 58.79
CA ASN A 27 47.15 22.86 59.03
C ASN A 27 46.31 23.36 57.83
N GLU A 28 46.66 24.50 57.25
CA GLU A 28 46.05 25.01 56.00
C GLU A 28 46.21 24.01 54.85
N GLN A 29 47.41 23.44 54.67
CA GLN A 29 47.65 22.38 53.68
C GLN A 29 46.81 21.13 53.95
N GLN A 30 46.72 20.68 55.20
CA GLN A 30 45.88 19.55 55.60
C GLN A 30 44.40 19.80 55.30
N LYS A 31 43.88 20.98 55.65
CA LYS A 31 42.50 21.39 55.37
C LYS A 31 42.21 21.44 53.87
N MET A 32 43.12 22.00 53.06
CA MET A 32 42.98 22.00 51.60
C MET A 32 42.96 20.58 51.02
N LEU A 33 43.80 19.68 51.53
CA LEU A 33 43.81 18.28 51.11
C LEU A 33 42.51 17.58 51.49
N GLU A 34 41.99 17.80 52.68
CA GLU A 34 40.73 17.21 53.13
C GLU A 34 39.54 17.69 52.30
N GLN A 35 39.46 18.99 52.01
CA GLN A 35 38.44 19.55 51.11
C GLN A 35 38.52 18.95 49.71
N LYS A 36 39.72 18.84 49.13
CA LYS A 36 39.92 18.19 47.82
C LYS A 36 39.52 16.72 47.84
N ARG A 37 39.85 15.99 48.93
CA ARG A 37 39.45 14.58 49.09
C ARG A 37 37.93 14.44 49.16
N GLN A 38 37.26 15.34 49.90
CA GLN A 38 35.81 15.36 49.99
C GLN A 38 35.17 15.67 48.64
N GLU A 39 35.64 16.69 47.93
CA GLU A 39 35.14 17.06 46.61
C GLU A 39 35.29 15.91 45.60
N ILE A 40 36.44 15.24 45.57
CA ILE A 40 36.66 14.08 44.71
C ILE A 40 35.71 12.94 45.09
N ALA A 41 35.52 12.66 46.38
CA ALA A 41 34.62 11.62 46.84
C ALA A 41 33.16 11.90 46.43
N GLU A 42 32.69 13.14 46.60
CA GLU A 42 31.36 13.59 46.18
C GLU A 42 31.18 13.49 44.66
N GLN A 43 32.17 13.93 43.88
CA GLN A 43 32.16 13.80 42.42
C GLN A 43 32.11 12.34 41.96
N LEU A 44 32.91 11.46 42.57
CA LEU A 44 32.92 10.04 42.25
C LEU A 44 31.59 9.38 42.62
N PHE A 45 31.02 9.73 43.78
CA PHE A 45 29.72 9.22 44.20
C PHE A 45 28.61 9.68 43.24
N ALA A 46 28.60 10.96 42.86
CA ALA A 46 27.64 11.49 41.90
C ALA A 46 27.73 10.77 40.54
N LYS A 47 28.95 10.57 40.02
CA LYS A 47 29.17 9.81 38.78
C LYS A 47 28.70 8.36 38.90
N LEU A 48 28.99 7.71 40.03
CA LEU A 48 28.54 6.34 40.28
C LEU A 48 27.02 6.25 40.29
N GLN A 49 26.34 7.18 40.96
CA GLN A 49 24.87 7.20 40.97
C GLN A 49 24.31 7.46 39.57
N ALA A 50 24.88 8.39 38.81
CA ALA A 50 24.46 8.69 37.45
C ALA A 50 24.59 7.46 36.52
N VAL A 51 25.72 6.76 36.57
CA VAL A 51 25.92 5.52 35.79
C VAL A 51 24.96 4.42 36.26
N LYS A 52 24.69 4.32 37.56
CA LYS A 52 23.74 3.34 38.10
C LYS A 52 22.32 3.60 37.61
N THR A 53 21.88 4.86 37.60
CA THR A 53 20.55 5.23 37.06
C THR A 53 20.49 4.98 35.57
N GLU A 54 21.54 5.33 34.81
CA GLU A 54 21.60 5.07 33.37
C GLU A 54 21.51 3.57 33.05
N ILE A 55 22.21 2.71 33.79
CA ILE A 55 22.11 1.25 33.64
C ILE A 55 20.69 0.77 33.90
N GLN A 56 20.03 1.31 34.93
CA GLN A 56 18.65 0.94 35.26
C GLN A 56 17.69 1.36 34.15
N ASP A 57 17.80 2.59 33.66
CA ASP A 57 16.95 3.13 32.59
C ASP A 57 17.13 2.32 31.29
N LEU A 58 18.37 1.96 30.93
CA LEU A 58 18.66 1.10 29.79
C LEU A 58 18.08 -0.31 29.96
N HIS A 59 18.13 -0.86 31.17
CA HIS A 59 17.53 -2.17 31.45
C HIS A 59 16.01 -2.13 31.28
N ASP A 60 15.36 -1.11 31.83
CA ASP A 60 13.90 -0.95 31.75
C ASP A 60 13.44 -0.73 30.30
N GLU A 61 14.21 0.03 29.51
CA GLU A 61 13.95 0.20 28.08
C GLU A 61 14.10 -1.12 27.32
N HIS A 62 15.19 -1.86 27.55
CA HIS A 62 15.40 -3.17 26.91
C HIS A 62 14.30 -4.18 27.28
N VAL A 63 13.80 -4.15 28.52
CA VAL A 63 12.66 -4.99 28.94
C VAL A 63 11.40 -4.59 28.18
N ARG A 64 11.13 -3.29 28.01
CA ARG A 64 9.97 -2.79 27.26
C ARG A 64 10.05 -3.18 25.78
N GLU A 65 11.18 -2.91 25.13
CA GLU A 65 11.42 -3.29 23.73
C GLU A 65 11.22 -4.79 23.52
N ARG A 66 11.74 -5.62 24.44
CA ARG A 66 11.54 -7.07 24.39
C ARG A 66 10.06 -7.45 24.48
N GLN A 67 9.29 -6.82 25.36
CA GLN A 67 7.86 -7.06 25.50
C GLN A 67 7.07 -6.63 24.25
N ASP A 68 7.40 -5.49 23.65
CA ASP A 68 6.75 -4.99 22.44
C ASP A 68 7.04 -5.89 21.23
N LEU A 69 8.28 -6.38 21.11
CA LEU A 69 8.66 -7.36 20.09
C LEU A 69 7.93 -8.70 20.30
N GLU A 70 7.84 -9.18 21.54
CA GLU A 70 7.10 -10.39 21.88
C GLU A 70 5.61 -10.25 21.58
N HIS A 71 5.04 -9.08 21.86
CA HIS A 71 3.66 -8.76 21.53
C HIS A 71 3.43 -8.82 20.02
N THR A 72 4.24 -8.09 19.25
CA THR A 72 4.18 -8.07 17.78
C THR A 72 4.32 -9.48 17.19
N GLN A 73 5.26 -10.27 17.71
CA GLN A 73 5.49 -11.64 17.26
C GLN A 73 4.27 -12.54 17.52
N ASN A 74 3.61 -12.39 18.67
CA ASN A 74 2.39 -13.11 19.00
C ASN A 74 1.21 -12.69 18.11
N GLU A 75 1.05 -11.41 17.81
CA GLU A 75 0.02 -10.90 16.89
C GLU A 75 0.21 -11.45 15.48
N LEU A 76 1.41 -11.33 14.91
CA LEU A 76 1.74 -11.87 13.59
C LEU A 76 1.51 -13.39 13.54
N THR A 77 1.87 -14.10 14.61
CA THR A 77 1.62 -15.55 14.72
C THR A 77 0.12 -15.86 14.72
N ARG A 78 -0.69 -15.08 15.45
CA ARG A 78 -2.14 -15.24 15.48
C ARG A 78 -2.76 -14.97 14.12
N GLU A 79 -2.36 -13.90 13.45
CA GLU A 79 -2.82 -13.58 12.10
C GLU A 79 -2.48 -14.67 11.10
N LEU A 80 -1.25 -15.16 11.14
CA LEU A 80 -0.78 -16.23 10.27
C LEU A 80 -1.61 -17.49 10.49
N LYS A 81 -1.82 -17.90 11.76
CA LYS A 81 -2.69 -19.03 12.11
C LYS A 81 -4.11 -18.85 11.58
N LEU A 82 -4.68 -17.65 11.73
CA LEU A 82 -6.01 -17.34 11.21
C LEU A 82 -6.05 -17.46 9.68
N LYS A 83 -5.06 -16.90 8.97
CA LYS A 83 -4.96 -16.99 7.50
C LYS A 83 -4.88 -18.45 7.05
N TYR A 84 -4.05 -19.27 7.69
CA TYR A 84 -3.97 -20.71 7.41
C TYR A 84 -5.31 -21.41 7.65
N LEU A 85 -5.97 -21.14 8.78
CA LEU A 85 -7.27 -21.73 9.09
C LEU A 85 -8.32 -21.37 8.03
N ILE A 86 -8.34 -20.13 7.57
CA ILE A 86 -9.25 -19.69 6.50
C ILE A 86 -8.94 -20.43 5.20
N ILE A 87 -7.66 -20.51 4.82
CA ILE A 87 -7.23 -21.21 3.60
C ILE A 87 -7.64 -22.68 3.65
N GLU A 88 -7.43 -23.36 4.77
CA GLU A 88 -7.71 -24.79 4.91
C GLU A 88 -9.21 -25.12 4.95
N ASN A 89 -10.02 -24.27 5.58
CA ASN A 89 -11.44 -24.55 5.79
C ASN A 89 -12.36 -23.96 4.71
N PHE A 90 -11.95 -22.87 4.05
CA PHE A 90 -12.83 -22.11 3.14
C PHE A 90 -12.36 -22.06 1.68
N ILE A 91 -11.13 -22.48 1.37
CA ILE A 91 -10.62 -22.48 -0.01
C ILE A 91 -10.51 -23.91 -0.53
N PRO A 92 -11.25 -24.28 -1.59
CA PRO A 92 -11.11 -25.58 -2.22
C PRO A 92 -9.66 -25.85 -2.65
N PRO A 93 -9.14 -27.08 -2.44
CA PRO A 93 -7.76 -27.40 -2.72
C PRO A 93 -7.39 -27.21 -4.19
N GLU A 94 -8.34 -27.36 -5.12
CA GLU A 94 -8.14 -27.12 -6.55
C GLU A 94 -7.81 -25.66 -6.84
N GLU A 95 -8.50 -24.72 -6.20
CA GLU A 95 -8.27 -23.29 -6.40
C GLU A 95 -6.97 -22.83 -5.74
N LYS A 96 -6.68 -23.34 -4.53
CA LYS A 96 -5.38 -23.13 -3.87
C LYS A 96 -4.23 -23.54 -4.80
N ASN A 97 -4.30 -24.75 -5.38
CA ASN A 97 -3.26 -25.27 -6.26
C ASN A 97 -3.12 -24.46 -7.55
N LYS A 98 -4.23 -24.03 -8.16
CA LYS A 98 -4.19 -23.15 -9.34
C LYS A 98 -3.49 -21.82 -9.04
N ILE A 99 -3.71 -21.24 -7.87
CA ILE A 99 -3.07 -20.00 -7.44
C ILE A 99 -1.57 -20.25 -7.19
N MET A 100 -1.23 -21.26 -6.39
CA MET A 100 0.17 -21.60 -6.04
C MET A 100 1.04 -21.86 -7.27
N ASN A 101 0.53 -22.58 -8.27
CA ASN A 101 1.29 -22.90 -9.48
C ASN A 101 1.50 -21.69 -10.41
N ARG A 102 0.72 -20.62 -10.23
CA ARG A 102 0.75 -19.44 -11.09
C ARG A 102 1.38 -18.23 -10.41
N LEU A 103 1.49 -18.22 -9.09
CA LEU A 103 2.07 -17.10 -8.36
C LEU A 103 3.60 -17.10 -8.56
N CYS A 104 4.13 -16.00 -9.06
CA CYS A 104 5.55 -15.70 -9.01
C CYS A 104 5.75 -14.40 -8.21
N PHE A 105 6.75 -14.39 -7.33
CA PHE A 105 7.14 -13.19 -6.62
C PHE A 105 8.19 -12.45 -7.45
N ASP A 106 7.91 -11.18 -7.76
CA ASP A 106 8.86 -10.28 -8.39
C ASP A 106 9.56 -9.47 -7.30
N CYS A 107 10.85 -9.76 -7.08
CA CYS A 107 11.65 -9.11 -6.03
C CYS A 107 12.02 -7.66 -6.36
N ASP A 108 12.03 -7.28 -7.63
CA ASP A 108 12.41 -5.92 -8.03
C ASP A 108 11.25 -4.95 -7.78
N GLU A 109 10.01 -5.41 -8.00
CA GLU A 109 8.78 -4.63 -7.82
C GLU A 109 8.08 -4.88 -6.48
N ASP A 110 8.60 -5.79 -5.64
CA ASP A 110 8.02 -6.25 -4.37
C ASP A 110 6.54 -6.65 -4.49
N GLN A 111 6.20 -7.37 -5.57
CA GLN A 111 4.81 -7.70 -5.93
C GLN A 111 4.64 -9.14 -6.39
N TRP A 112 3.52 -9.74 -5.97
CA TRP A 112 3.07 -11.04 -6.47
C TRP A 112 2.38 -10.89 -7.83
N LYS A 113 2.88 -11.61 -8.84
CA LYS A 113 2.34 -11.63 -10.20
C LYS A 113 1.76 -13.02 -10.50
N PHE A 114 0.71 -13.04 -11.32
CA PHE A 114 0.13 -14.29 -11.82
C PHE A 114 0.65 -14.60 -13.22
N LEU A 115 1.16 -15.81 -13.40
CA LEU A 115 1.45 -16.36 -14.71
C LEU A 115 0.13 -16.55 -15.49
N PRO A 116 0.07 -16.14 -16.77
CA PRO A 116 -1.08 -16.38 -17.63
C PRO A 116 -1.38 -17.87 -17.76
N LEU A 117 -2.67 -18.26 -17.69
CA LEU A 117 -3.12 -19.65 -17.90
C LEU A 117 -2.83 -20.16 -19.32
N VAL A 118 -2.70 -19.25 -20.28
CA VAL A 118 -2.47 -19.55 -21.69
C VAL A 118 -1.37 -18.60 -22.19
N PRO A 119 -0.35 -19.10 -22.91
CA PRO A 119 0.67 -18.26 -23.53
C PRO A 119 0.04 -17.13 -24.35
N ALA A 120 0.59 -15.92 -24.24
CA ALA A 120 -0.02 -14.68 -24.74
C ALA A 120 -0.27 -14.65 -26.27
N GLU A 121 0.27 -15.59 -27.04
CA GLU A 121 0.11 -15.67 -28.50
C GLU A 121 -1.33 -15.99 -28.96
N SER A 122 -2.19 -16.53 -28.09
CA SER A 122 -3.53 -16.99 -28.48
C SER A 122 -4.69 -16.16 -27.91
N HIS A 123 -4.50 -14.88 -27.58
CA HIS A 123 -5.53 -14.00 -27.00
C HIS A 123 -6.68 -13.60 -27.95
N GLN A 124 -6.88 -14.30 -29.06
CA GLN A 124 -8.19 -14.29 -29.72
C GLN A 124 -9.05 -15.38 -29.07
N MET A 125 -9.89 -14.99 -28.09
CA MET A 125 -11.11 -15.74 -27.83
C MET A 125 -11.73 -16.06 -29.19
N LYS A 126 -11.82 -17.35 -29.54
CA LYS A 126 -12.37 -17.79 -30.83
C LYS A 126 -13.71 -17.08 -30.98
N LYS A 127 -13.78 -16.11 -31.91
CA LYS A 127 -15.03 -15.39 -32.16
C LYS A 127 -16.06 -16.44 -32.50
N ARG A 128 -17.23 -16.41 -31.83
CA ARG A 128 -18.33 -17.32 -32.15
C ARG A 128 -18.59 -17.19 -33.65
N SER A 129 -18.65 -18.32 -34.36
CA SER A 129 -18.91 -18.34 -35.80
C SER A 129 -20.21 -17.58 -36.09
N THR A 130 -20.14 -16.55 -36.93
CA THR A 130 -21.33 -15.84 -37.41
C THR A 130 -22.06 -16.67 -38.45
N SER A 131 -23.38 -16.53 -38.55
CA SER A 131 -24.13 -17.19 -39.61
C SER A 131 -23.67 -16.69 -41.00
N ALA A 132 -23.82 -17.53 -42.03
CA ALA A 132 -23.50 -17.15 -43.42
C ALA A 132 -24.29 -15.93 -43.92
N VAL A 133 -25.40 -15.60 -43.26
CA VAL A 133 -26.28 -14.46 -43.55
C VAL A 133 -25.93 -13.24 -42.67
N GLY A 134 -24.80 -13.26 -41.96
CA GLY A 134 -24.28 -12.13 -41.19
C GLY A 134 -24.92 -11.90 -39.81
N TYR A 135 -25.88 -12.73 -39.41
CA TYR A 135 -26.48 -12.67 -38.06
C TYR A 135 -25.64 -13.40 -37.00
N LYS A 136 -25.81 -12.99 -35.73
CA LYS A 136 -25.16 -13.56 -34.54
C LYS A 136 -25.50 -15.05 -34.28
N ARG A 137 -26.53 -15.57 -34.95
CA ARG A 137 -27.00 -16.97 -34.92
C ARG A 137 -27.63 -17.35 -36.27
N PRO A 138 -27.65 -18.63 -36.67
CA PRO A 138 -28.40 -19.06 -37.85
C PRO A 138 -29.91 -18.81 -37.64
N ILE A 139 -30.57 -18.29 -38.68
CA ILE A 139 -32.02 -18.02 -38.69
C ILE A 139 -32.65 -18.66 -39.92
N SER A 140 -33.89 -19.13 -39.78
CA SER A 140 -34.65 -19.69 -40.92
C SER A 140 -35.00 -18.60 -41.94
N GLN A 141 -35.28 -19.02 -43.18
CA GLN A 141 -35.76 -18.12 -44.23
C GLN A 141 -37.07 -17.43 -43.82
N TYR A 142 -37.99 -18.16 -43.18
CA TYR A 142 -39.25 -17.64 -42.66
C TYR A 142 -39.03 -16.52 -41.63
N ALA A 143 -38.15 -16.74 -40.64
CA ALA A 143 -37.83 -15.71 -39.64
C ALA A 143 -37.23 -14.44 -40.28
N ARG A 144 -36.44 -14.61 -41.36
CA ARG A 144 -35.82 -13.51 -42.10
C ARG A 144 -36.87 -12.64 -42.81
N VAL A 145 -37.83 -13.27 -43.48
CA VAL A 145 -38.94 -12.58 -44.16
C VAL A 145 -39.85 -11.88 -43.13
N ALA A 146 -40.19 -12.55 -42.03
CA ALA A 146 -41.01 -11.98 -40.96
C ALA A 146 -40.34 -10.77 -40.28
N MET A 147 -39.00 -10.76 -40.15
CA MET A 147 -38.25 -9.59 -39.70
C MET A 147 -38.31 -8.43 -40.71
N ALA A 148 -38.21 -8.71 -42.01
CA ALA A 148 -38.29 -7.70 -43.06
C ALA A 148 -39.68 -7.05 -43.15
N MET A 149 -40.72 -7.81 -42.78
CA MET A 149 -42.09 -7.32 -42.66
C MET A 149 -42.35 -6.51 -41.37
N GLY A 150 -41.39 -6.44 -40.44
CA GLY A 150 -41.35 -5.44 -39.37
C GLY A 150 -42.24 -5.66 -38.13
N ILE A 151 -43.05 -6.73 -38.07
CA ILE A 151 -44.19 -6.76 -37.12
C ILE A 151 -43.95 -7.65 -35.89
N HIS A 152 -43.02 -8.62 -35.93
CA HIS A 152 -42.89 -9.62 -34.86
C HIS A 152 -41.54 -9.61 -34.12
N PRO A 153 -41.51 -9.21 -32.83
CA PRO A 153 -40.33 -9.32 -31.97
C PRO A 153 -39.78 -10.76 -31.84
N ARG A 154 -40.66 -11.76 -32.04
CA ARG A 154 -40.34 -13.19 -31.99
C ARG A 154 -39.18 -13.60 -32.89
N TYR A 155 -39.08 -13.01 -34.08
CA TYR A 155 -38.11 -13.47 -35.10
C TYR A 155 -36.81 -12.69 -35.12
N ARG A 156 -36.58 -11.78 -34.15
CA ARG A 156 -35.37 -10.96 -34.07
C ARG A 156 -34.12 -11.83 -33.92
N ALA A 157 -33.06 -11.46 -34.64
CA ALA A 157 -31.77 -12.14 -34.53
C ALA A 157 -31.00 -11.79 -33.25
N GLU A 158 -31.44 -10.77 -32.53
CA GLU A 158 -30.84 -10.29 -31.28
C GLU A 158 -31.78 -10.58 -30.10
N ASN A 159 -31.21 -10.86 -28.93
CA ASN A 159 -31.98 -11.11 -27.69
C ASN A 159 -32.32 -9.79 -26.98
N ILE A 160 -32.77 -8.79 -27.73
CA ILE A 160 -33.18 -7.49 -27.20
C ILE A 160 -34.52 -7.08 -27.82
N LEU A 161 -35.44 -6.62 -26.97
CA LEU A 161 -36.71 -6.03 -27.40
C LEU A 161 -36.49 -4.52 -27.56
N PHE A 162 -36.80 -3.99 -28.74
CA PHE A 162 -36.85 -2.54 -28.94
C PHE A 162 -38.24 -2.07 -28.53
N LEU A 163 -38.34 -1.50 -27.34
CA LEU A 163 -39.54 -0.84 -26.84
C LEU A 163 -39.45 0.64 -27.19
N GLU A 164 -40.54 1.22 -27.70
CA GLU A 164 -40.69 2.67 -27.77
C GLU A 164 -40.99 3.14 -26.34
N LEU A 165 -40.02 3.77 -25.67
CA LEU A 165 -40.25 4.38 -24.36
C LEU A 165 -41.07 5.66 -24.59
N ASP A 166 -42.30 5.70 -24.08
CA ASP A 166 -43.00 6.96 -23.84
C ASP A 166 -42.25 7.71 -22.73
N MET A 167 -41.51 8.74 -23.13
CA MET A 167 -40.80 9.62 -22.22
C MET A 167 -41.81 10.53 -21.55
N ALA A 168 -42.45 10.06 -20.48
CA ALA A 168 -43.21 10.94 -19.60
C ALA A 168 -42.29 12.04 -19.06
N THR A 169 -42.82 13.26 -18.94
CA THR A 169 -42.07 14.43 -18.46
C THR A 169 -41.44 14.13 -17.09
N PRO A 170 -40.18 14.50 -16.86
CA PRO A 170 -39.47 14.16 -15.63
C PRO A 170 -40.22 14.75 -14.43
N THR A 171 -40.69 13.87 -13.55
CA THR A 171 -41.34 14.27 -12.30
C THR A 171 -40.24 14.73 -11.33
N VAL A 172 -40.05 16.05 -11.22
CA VAL A 172 -39.15 16.63 -10.23
C VAL A 172 -39.90 16.63 -8.89
N PHE A 173 -39.55 15.72 -7.99
CA PHE A 173 -39.92 15.83 -6.58
C PHE A 173 -38.83 16.62 -5.86
N GLU A 174 -39.15 17.83 -5.42
CA GLU A 174 -38.29 18.64 -4.56
C GLU A 174 -38.27 18.00 -3.16
N LEU A 175 -37.18 17.30 -2.85
CA LEU A 175 -36.99 16.67 -1.55
C LEU A 175 -36.26 17.64 -0.63
N ASP A 176 -37.01 18.41 0.15
CA ASP A 176 -36.46 19.25 1.22
C ASP A 176 -35.95 18.37 2.36
N ILE A 177 -34.62 18.23 2.45
CA ILE A 177 -33.93 17.58 3.57
C ILE A 177 -33.71 18.65 4.65
N PRO A 178 -34.39 18.60 5.82
CA PRO A 178 -34.17 19.60 6.86
C PRO A 178 -32.80 19.41 7.51
N ARG A 179 -31.89 20.36 7.29
CA ARG A 179 -30.63 20.47 8.06
C ARG A 179 -30.93 21.00 9.46
N SER A 180 -30.93 20.12 10.46
CA SER A 180 -30.48 20.44 11.83
C SER A 180 -30.06 19.12 12.49
N ARG A 181 -28.89 18.96 13.13
CA ARG A 181 -28.39 19.72 14.28
C ARG A 181 -26.89 19.44 14.51
N SER A 182 -26.12 20.54 14.57
CA SER A 182 -24.79 20.80 15.14
C SER A 182 -23.89 19.68 15.71
N LEU A 183 -22.63 19.67 15.28
CA LEU A 183 -21.46 19.66 16.17
C LEU A 183 -20.42 20.69 15.68
N GLN A 184 -19.85 21.42 16.62
CA GLN A 184 -18.96 22.57 16.46
C GLN A 184 -17.56 22.18 15.98
N GLY A 185 -16.92 23.10 15.24
CA GLY A 185 -15.47 23.28 15.26
C GLY A 185 -14.74 22.81 14.01
N ALA A 186 -14.55 23.71 13.04
CA ALA A 186 -13.27 23.89 12.33
C ALA A 186 -13.37 25.05 11.32
N THR A 187 -12.46 25.98 11.52
CA THR A 187 -12.02 27.10 10.68
C THR A 187 -12.00 26.87 9.16
N GLY A 188 -12.46 27.89 8.43
CA GLY A 188 -11.82 28.38 7.19
C GLY A 188 -12.20 27.68 5.87
N GLY A 189 -12.95 28.37 5.01
CA GLY A 189 -13.13 27.94 3.61
C GLY A 189 -14.32 28.60 2.91
N GLN A 190 -14.13 29.85 2.50
CA GLN A 190 -15.06 30.62 1.67
C GLN A 190 -15.07 30.04 0.24
N LEU A 191 -16.21 29.48 -0.21
CA LEU A 191 -16.40 29.03 -1.59
C LEU A 191 -17.38 29.94 -2.32
N HIS A 192 -16.87 30.56 -3.38
CA HIS A 192 -17.54 31.44 -4.30
C HIS A 192 -18.71 30.73 -5.01
N HIS A 193 -19.83 31.42 -5.02
CA HIS A 193 -21.07 31.10 -5.73
C HIS A 193 -20.93 31.58 -7.18
N SER A 194 -20.64 30.65 -8.08
CA SER A 194 -20.63 30.91 -9.52
C SER A 194 -22.00 30.59 -10.10
N SER A 195 -22.68 31.65 -10.50
CA SER A 195 -23.85 31.74 -11.37
C SER A 195 -23.89 30.69 -12.50
N SER A 196 -24.93 29.85 -12.52
CA SER A 196 -25.27 29.04 -13.69
C SER A 196 -26.17 29.83 -14.64
N VAL A 197 -25.54 30.49 -15.61
CA VAL A 197 -26.20 31.00 -16.82
C VAL A 197 -26.59 29.79 -17.68
N THR A 198 -27.87 29.73 -18.06
CA THR A 198 -28.42 28.79 -19.03
C THR A 198 -27.90 29.09 -20.44
N PRO A 199 -27.53 28.07 -21.24
CA PRO A 199 -27.65 28.16 -22.68
C PRO A 199 -28.88 27.35 -23.13
N ASP A 200 -29.88 28.06 -23.61
CA ASP A 200 -30.86 27.53 -24.55
C ASP A 200 -30.10 26.99 -25.77
N ARG A 201 -30.33 25.73 -26.12
CA ARG A 201 -30.02 25.21 -27.44
C ARG A 201 -30.91 24.03 -27.79
N SER A 202 -32.03 24.38 -28.41
CA SER A 202 -32.75 23.57 -29.39
C SER A 202 -31.77 22.84 -30.32
N ALA A 203 -31.62 21.52 -30.14
CA ALA A 203 -31.06 20.62 -31.15
C ALA A 203 -31.53 19.19 -30.90
N SER A 204 -32.23 18.66 -31.89
CA SER A 204 -32.82 17.32 -31.94
C SER A 204 -31.95 16.22 -31.36
N THR A 205 -32.59 15.35 -30.59
CA THR A 205 -32.09 14.08 -30.09
C THR A 205 -31.52 13.23 -31.22
N ARG A 206 -30.20 13.22 -31.34
CA ARG A 206 -29.47 12.13 -32.01
C ARG A 206 -28.63 11.44 -30.94
N VAL A 207 -29.22 10.45 -30.29
CA VAL A 207 -28.50 9.56 -29.36
C VAL A 207 -27.33 8.96 -30.14
N ARG A 208 -26.11 9.35 -29.77
CA ARG A 208 -24.88 8.73 -30.28
C ARG A 208 -24.95 7.25 -29.93
N LYS A 209 -25.05 6.40 -30.95
CA LYS A 209 -24.90 4.95 -30.80
C LYS A 209 -23.55 4.71 -30.12
N SER A 210 -23.58 4.10 -28.94
CA SER A 210 -22.37 3.73 -28.21
C SER A 210 -21.49 2.87 -29.12
N ARG A 211 -20.28 3.37 -29.43
CA ARG A 211 -19.25 2.59 -30.12
C ARG A 211 -18.72 1.57 -29.13
N SER A 212 -19.28 0.37 -29.18
CA SER A 212 -18.73 -0.80 -28.52
C SER A 212 -17.27 -0.96 -28.91
N TRP A 213 -16.42 -1.18 -27.91
CA TRP A 213 -15.00 -1.45 -28.06
C TRP A 213 -14.78 -2.56 -29.10
N SER A 214 -13.73 -2.39 -29.91
CA SER A 214 -13.29 -3.29 -30.99
C SER A 214 -14.05 -3.16 -32.31
N ARG A 215 -13.82 -2.07 -33.06
CA ARG A 215 -13.90 -2.13 -34.53
C ARG A 215 -12.95 -1.12 -35.19
N PRO A 216 -11.90 -1.55 -35.90
CA PRO A 216 -11.31 -0.72 -36.94
C PRO A 216 -12.27 -0.69 -38.13
N GLU A 217 -12.47 0.49 -38.67
CA GLU A 217 -13.28 0.75 -39.86
C GLU A 217 -12.57 0.16 -41.08
N ARG A 218 -13.14 -0.90 -41.68
CA ARG A 218 -12.56 -1.51 -42.90
C ARG A 218 -13.45 -1.15 -44.08
N ARG A 219 -12.95 -0.26 -44.93
CA ARG A 219 -13.46 -0.04 -46.30
C ARG A 219 -13.29 -1.34 -47.08
N VAL A 220 -14.34 -1.75 -47.79
CA VAL A 220 -14.29 -2.86 -48.74
C VAL A 220 -13.66 -2.37 -50.05
N PRO A 221 -12.66 -3.06 -50.60
CA PRO A 221 -12.48 -3.14 -52.04
C PRO A 221 -13.14 -4.42 -52.59
N SER A 222 -13.72 -4.27 -53.76
CA SER A 222 -14.43 -5.28 -54.54
C SER A 222 -13.47 -6.25 -55.26
N SER A 223 -14.02 -7.41 -55.66
CA SER A 223 -13.44 -8.40 -56.60
C SER A 223 -12.30 -9.26 -56.04
N SER A 224 -12.04 -10.50 -56.45
CA SER A 224 -12.64 -11.42 -57.42
C SER A 224 -12.17 -12.83 -57.05
N SER A 225 -12.88 -13.81 -57.58
CA SER A 225 -12.66 -15.27 -57.58
C SER A 225 -11.20 -15.72 -57.70
N PHE A 226 -10.81 -16.77 -56.97
CA PHE A 226 -10.32 -18.02 -57.59
C PHE A 226 -10.21 -19.16 -56.56
N SER A 227 -10.51 -20.34 -57.06
CA SER A 227 -10.39 -21.69 -56.50
C SER A 227 -8.93 -22.17 -56.41
N SER A 228 -8.61 -23.07 -55.46
CA SER A 228 -7.98 -24.39 -55.74
C SER A 228 -7.54 -25.15 -54.49
N LEU A 229 -7.49 -26.45 -54.69
CA LEU A 229 -7.33 -27.60 -53.79
C LEU A 229 -5.87 -27.89 -53.38
N ALA A 230 -5.74 -28.91 -52.52
CA ALA A 230 -4.55 -29.67 -52.11
C ALA A 230 -3.69 -29.01 -51.00
N SER A 231 -3.06 -29.71 -50.06
CA SER A 231 -2.81 -31.15 -49.90
C SER A 231 -2.44 -31.46 -48.44
N SER A 232 -2.84 -32.64 -47.98
CA SER A 232 -2.01 -33.64 -47.26
C SER A 232 -1.07 -33.22 -46.09
N SER A 233 -1.51 -33.59 -44.88
CA SER A 233 -0.84 -34.46 -43.88
C SER A 233 0.69 -34.59 -43.80
N GLN A 234 1.24 -34.43 -42.57
CA GLN A 234 2.19 -35.31 -41.83
C GLN A 234 2.65 -34.55 -40.55
N LEU A 235 2.33 -34.92 -39.30
CA LEU A 235 2.85 -36.01 -38.43
C LEU A 235 4.39 -36.10 -38.37
N PHE A 236 4.99 -35.63 -37.25
CA PHE A 236 6.13 -36.18 -36.47
C PHE A 236 6.23 -35.29 -35.19
N SER A 237 6.11 -35.70 -33.92
CA SER A 237 6.68 -36.80 -33.10
C SER A 237 8.09 -36.51 -32.55
N HIS A 238 8.12 -36.15 -31.26
CA HIS A 238 9.10 -36.49 -30.21
C HIS A 238 10.62 -36.23 -30.41
N SER A 239 11.25 -35.56 -29.44
CA SER A 239 12.04 -36.24 -28.38
C SER A 239 12.76 -35.27 -27.42
N HIS A 240 12.76 -35.68 -26.15
CA HIS A 240 13.58 -35.16 -25.05
C HIS A 240 14.97 -35.84 -25.06
N GLY A 241 16.01 -35.11 -24.64
CA GLY A 241 17.30 -35.63 -24.17
C GLY A 241 17.89 -34.61 -23.19
N VAL A 242 17.93 -34.88 -21.88
CA VAL A 242 19.01 -35.51 -21.10
C VAL A 242 20.34 -34.74 -21.19
N VAL A 243 20.73 -34.15 -20.05
CA VAL A 243 22.03 -33.54 -19.77
C VAL A 243 22.86 -34.53 -18.93
N PRO A 244 24.17 -34.67 -19.17
CA PRO A 244 25.08 -35.29 -18.22
C PRO A 244 26.10 -34.29 -17.64
N GLN A 245 26.49 -34.62 -16.40
CA GLN A 245 27.60 -34.18 -15.55
C GLN A 245 27.45 -32.85 -14.79
#